data_AF-A0AAU7C3W8-F1
#
_entry.id   AF-A0AAU7C3W8-F1
#
_cell.length_a   1.000
_cell.length_b   1.000
_cell.length_c   1.000
_cell.angle_alpha   90.00
_cell.angle_beta   90.00
_cell.angle_gamma   90.00
#
_symmetry.space_group_name_H-M   'P 1'
#
loop_
_entity.id
_entity.type
_entity.pdbx_description
1 polymer ?
#
loop_
_entity_poly.entity_id
_entity_poly.type
_entity_poly.pdbx_seq_one_letter_code
_entity_poly.pdbx_strand_id
1 'polypeptide(L)'
;MEKFFKNRQWLWAAMGAIGIFLISSFSIRHQHFVSDLGGFLGCLLLVGAYLGFNWPKIKQHDVKTIASMKLILVLVAILIVLEAVQQLLG
;
A
#
# COMPACT_ATOMS: atom_id res chain seq x y z
N MET A 1 2.07 -2.28 -23.03
CA MET A 1 2.02 -2.22 -21.54
C MET A 1 3.21 -1.45 -20.97
N GLU A 2 4.47 -1.75 -21.30
CA GLU A 2 5.63 -1.04 -20.72
C GLU A 2 5.67 0.49 -20.97
N LYS A 3 5.33 0.94 -22.19
CA LYS A 3 5.19 2.37 -22.50
C LYS A 3 4.14 3.08 -21.63
N PHE A 4 3.09 2.38 -21.22
CA PHE A 4 2.03 2.94 -20.37
C PHE A 4 2.55 3.27 -18.96
N PHE A 5 3.32 2.36 -18.35
CA PHE A 5 3.88 2.58 -17.01
C PHE A 5 4.97 3.65 -17.01
N LYS A 6 5.83 3.67 -18.03
CA LYS A 6 6.92 4.65 -18.15
C LYS A 6 6.42 6.08 -18.37
N ASN A 7 5.37 6.26 -19.18
CA ASN A 7 4.83 7.60 -19.47
C ASN A 7 3.90 8.13 -18.35
N ARG A 8 3.60 7.30 -17.34
CA ARG A 8 2.69 7.59 -16.23
C ARG A 8 3.39 7.56 -14.87
N GLN A 9 4.71 7.75 -14.84
CA GLN A 9 5.48 7.80 -13.58
C GLN A 9 4.93 8.83 -12.59
N TRP A 10 4.47 9.98 -13.07
CA TRP A 10 3.85 11.01 -12.24
C TRP A 10 2.54 10.54 -11.59
N LEU A 11 1.75 9.70 -12.26
CA LEU A 11 0.53 9.11 -11.69
C LEU A 11 0.87 8.14 -10.56
N TRP A 12 1.89 7.29 -10.74
CA TRP A 12 2.33 6.38 -9.69
C TRP A 12 2.92 7.14 -8.49
N ALA A 13 3.65 8.24 -8.75
CA ALA A 13 4.15 9.13 -7.70
C ALA A 13 2.99 9.80 -6.94
N ALA A 14 1.99 10.32 -7.64
CA ALA A 14 0.80 10.91 -7.04
C ALA A 14 0.02 9.87 -6.22
N MET A 15 -0.19 8.67 -6.76
CA MET A 15 -0.83 7.57 -6.03
C MET A 15 -0.05 7.19 -4.77
N GLY A 16 1.28 7.11 -4.85
CA GLY A 16 2.13 6.84 -3.69
C GLY A 16 2.04 7.93 -2.63
N ALA A 17 2.11 9.20 -3.03
CA ALA A 17 2.00 10.35 -2.12
C ALA A 17 0.62 10.42 -1.44
N ILE A 18 -0.47 10.24 -2.21
CA ILE A 18 -1.83 10.17 -1.68
C ILE A 18 -1.97 8.95 -0.76
N GLY A 19 -1.40 7.80 -1.13
CA GLY A 19 -1.43 6.59 -0.32
C GLY A 19 -0.76 6.79 1.05
N ILE A 20 0.43 7.41 1.07
CA ILE A 20 1.14 7.75 2.32
C ILE A 20 0.32 8.73 3.16
N PHE A 21 -0.22 9.78 2.53
CA PHE A 21 -1.07 10.75 3.21
C PHE A 21 -2.30 10.09 3.84
N LEU A 22 -2.97 9.18 3.14
CA LEU A 22 -4.11 8.46 3.66
C LEU A 22 -3.75 7.45 4.76
N ILE A 23 -2.56 6.84 4.71
CA ILE A 23 -2.07 6.00 5.81
C ILE A 23 -1.83 6.84 7.07
N SER A 24 -1.51 8.13 6.97
CA SER A 24 -1.45 8.99 8.16
C SER A 24 -2.80 9.15 8.87
N SER A 25 -3.90 8.78 8.19
CA SER A 25 -5.23 8.68 8.79
C SER A 25 -5.38 7.47 9.72
N PHE A 26 -4.43 6.51 9.73
CA PHE A 26 -4.30 5.55 10.82
C PHE A 26 -3.90 6.32 12.08
N SER A 27 -4.87 6.61 12.94
CA SER A 27 -4.64 7.28 14.21
C SER A 27 -4.76 6.26 15.34
N ILE A 28 -3.69 6.08 16.11
CA ILE A 28 -3.78 5.39 17.41
C ILE A 28 -4.42 6.40 18.38
N ARG A 29 -5.73 6.30 18.58
CA ARG A 29 -6.47 7.19 19.49
C ARG A 29 -6.98 6.35 20.66
N HIS A 30 -6.59 6.72 21.88
CA HIS A 30 -6.98 6.03 23.13
C HIS A 30 -6.73 4.51 23.15
N GLN A 31 -5.56 4.02 22.71
CA GLN A 31 -5.21 2.59 22.65
C GLN A 31 -5.98 1.75 21.60
N HIS A 32 -6.90 2.36 20.85
CA HIS A 32 -7.53 1.77 19.68
C HIS A 32 -6.86 2.27 18.39
N PHE A 33 -6.55 1.34 17.51
CA PHE A 33 -6.05 1.47 16.14
C PHE A 33 -7.27 1.64 15.21
N VAL A 34 -7.86 2.83 15.27
CA VAL A 34 -9.01 3.16 14.42
C VAL A 34 -8.49 3.55 13.05
N SER A 35 -8.86 2.75 12.06
CA SER A 35 -8.65 3.01 10.65
C SER A 35 -9.98 3.49 10.09
N ASP A 36 -10.08 4.77 9.74
CA ASP A 36 -11.14 5.20 8.83
C ASP A 36 -10.86 4.58 7.45
N LEU A 37 -11.89 4.45 6.61
CA LEU A 37 -11.82 3.94 5.22
C LEU A 37 -10.58 4.45 4.42
N GLY A 38 -10.07 5.63 4.77
CA GLY A 38 -8.82 6.20 4.28
C GLY A 38 -7.58 5.32 4.49
N GLY A 39 -7.39 4.70 5.66
CA GLY A 39 -6.23 3.83 5.94
C GLY A 39 -6.14 2.64 4.98
N PHE A 40 -7.27 1.95 4.79
CA PHE A 40 -7.40 0.85 3.83
C PHE A 40 -7.14 1.30 2.39
N LEU A 41 -7.74 2.43 1.97
CA LEU A 41 -7.51 3.01 0.64
C LEU A 41 -6.05 3.43 0.44
N GLY A 42 -5.40 3.94 1.48
CA GLY A 42 -3.98 4.31 1.48
C GLY A 42 -3.07 3.12 1.21
N CYS A 43 -3.35 1.97 1.85
CA CYS A 43 -2.64 0.72 1.59
C CYS A 43 -2.80 0.24 0.14
N LEU A 44 -4.02 0.27 -0.41
CA LEU A 44 -4.25 -0.11 -1.82
C LEU A 44 -3.51 0.80 -2.80
N LEU A 45 -3.50 2.10 -2.54
CA LEU A 45 -2.78 3.07 -3.36
C LEU A 45 -1.27 2.85 -3.32
N LEU A 46 -0.69 2.53 -2.16
CA LEU A 46 0.74 2.23 -2.04
C LEU A 46 1.13 0.95 -2.77
N VAL A 47 0.34 -0.12 -2.66
CA VAL A 47 0.57 -1.36 -3.42
C VAL A 47 0.49 -1.08 -4.93
N GLY A 48 -0.54 -0.35 -5.36
CA GLY A 48 -0.71 0.06 -6.76
C GLY A 48 0.44 0.92 -7.28
N ALA A 49 0.92 1.88 -6.49
CA ALA A 49 2.07 2.72 -6.82
C ALA A 49 3.35 1.89 -6.94
N TYR A 50 3.62 0.99 -5.99
CA TYR A 50 4.80 0.13 -6.01
C TYR A 50 4.80 -0.80 -7.23
N LEU A 51 3.65 -1.40 -7.54
CA LEU A 51 3.43 -2.20 -8.75
C LEU A 51 3.69 -1.38 -10.01
N GLY A 52 3.13 -0.17 -10.09
CA GLY A 52 3.28 0.72 -11.24
C GLY A 52 4.73 1.14 -11.49
N PHE A 53 5.46 1.49 -10.43
CA PHE A 53 6.87 1.88 -10.52
C PHE A 53 7.80 0.71 -10.88
N ASN A 54 7.53 -0.48 -10.36
CA ASN A 54 8.42 -1.62 -10.52
C ASN A 54 7.92 -2.65 -11.54
N TRP A 55 6.84 -2.35 -12.29
CA TRP A 55 6.23 -3.26 -13.26
C TRP A 55 7.22 -3.95 -14.21
N PRO A 56 8.22 -3.25 -14.80
CA PRO A 56 9.20 -3.91 -15.67
C PRO A 56 10.05 -4.95 -14.93
N LYS A 57 10.45 -4.65 -13.67
CA LYS A 57 11.26 -5.54 -12.83
C LYS A 57 10.45 -6.75 -12.35
N ILE A 58 9.18 -6.54 -12.04
CA ILE A 58 8.24 -7.62 -11.68
C ILE A 58 8.06 -8.57 -12.86
N LYS A 59 7.86 -8.03 -14.07
CA LYS A 59 7.74 -8.82 -15.30
C LYS A 59 9.01 -9.62 -15.61
N GLN A 60 10.18 -9.08 -15.26
CA GLN A 60 11.47 -9.76 -15.39
C GLN A 60 11.77 -10.74 -14.23
N HIS A 61 10.80 -10.99 -13.34
CA HIS A 61 10.96 -11.85 -12.18
C HIS A 61 12.14 -11.48 -11.28
N ASP A 62 12.42 -10.18 -11.14
CA ASP A 62 13.47 -9.71 -10.23
C ASP A 62 13.15 -10.12 -8.78
N VAL A 63 14.02 -10.96 -8.21
CA VAL A 63 13.81 -11.60 -6.91
C VAL A 63 13.68 -10.55 -5.79
N LYS A 64 14.47 -9.47 -5.85
CA LYS A 64 14.47 -8.41 -4.83
C LYS A 64 13.17 -7.61 -4.87
N THR A 65 12.70 -7.29 -6.05
CA THR A 65 11.43 -6.57 -6.26
C THR A 65 10.23 -7.41 -5.82
N ILE A 66 10.22 -8.71 -6.16
CA ILE A 66 9.16 -9.62 -5.71
C ILE A 66 9.18 -9.80 -4.19
N ALA A 67 10.36 -9.95 -3.58
CA ALA A 67 10.49 -10.05 -2.13
C ALA A 67 9.96 -8.79 -1.42
N SER A 68 10.32 -7.61 -1.94
CA SER A 68 9.83 -6.32 -1.44
C SER A 68 8.31 -6.18 -1.59
N MET A 69 7.75 -6.58 -2.73
CA MET A 69 6.31 -6.61 -2.95
C MET A 69 5.59 -7.54 -1.96
N LYS A 70 6.16 -8.73 -1.71
CA LYS A 70 5.63 -9.66 -0.69
C LYS A 70 5.67 -9.04 0.70
N LEU A 71 6.76 -8.37 1.08
CA LEU A 71 6.85 -7.67 2.36
C LEU A 71 5.79 -6.58 2.49
N ILE A 72 5.58 -5.76 1.45
CA ILE A 72 4.54 -4.72 1.44
C ILE A 72 3.16 -5.36 1.62
N LEU A 73 2.86 -6.46 0.90
CA LEU A 73 1.59 -7.17 1.04
C LEU A 73 1.40 -7.76 2.44
N VAL A 74 2.44 -8.34 3.04
CA VAL A 74 2.40 -8.87 4.40
C VAL A 74 2.15 -7.75 5.40
N LEU A 75 2.83 -6.61 5.27
CA LEU A 75 2.60 -5.45 6.13
C LEU A 75 1.16 -4.94 6.02
N VAL A 76 0.64 -4.81 4.80
CA VAL A 76 -0.76 -4.41 4.59
C VAL A 76 -1.73 -5.43 5.18
N ALA A 77 -1.47 -6.73 5.02
CA ALA A 77 -2.31 -7.77 5.61
C ALA A 77 -2.31 -7.71 7.15
N ILE A 78 -1.15 -7.46 7.77
CA ILE A 78 -1.06 -7.26 9.22
C ILE A 78 -1.91 -6.07 9.66
N LEU A 79 -1.85 -4.95 8.94
CA LEU A 79 -2.67 -3.76 9.26
C LEU A 79 -4.17 -4.07 9.19
N ILE A 80 -4.62 -4.79 8.16
CA ILE A 80 -6.02 -5.20 8.02
C ILE A 80 -6.44 -6.15 9.15
N VAL A 81 -5.58 -7.10 9.53
CA VAL A 81 -5.88 -8.04 10.63
C VAL A 81 -5.95 -7.30 11.97
N LEU A 82 -5.03 -6.37 12.23
CA LEU A 82 -5.03 -5.56 13.45
C LEU A 82 -6.33 -4.73 13.55
N GLU A 83 -6.75 -4.12 12.44
CA GLU A 83 -8.02 -3.39 12.36
C GLU A 83 -9.22 -4.33 12.66
N ALA A 84 -9.28 -5.50 12.03
CA ALA A 84 -10.36 -6.46 12.24
C ALA A 84 -10.42 -6.98 13.68
N VAL A 85 -9.26 -7.28 14.28
CA VAL A 85 -9.17 -7.73 15.68
C VAL A 85 -9.69 -6.66 16.63
N GLN A 86 -9.39 -5.39 16.37
CA GLN A 86 -9.92 -4.32 17.21
C GLN A 86 -11.40 -4.06 17.03
N GLN A 87 -11.93 -4.13 15.81
CA GLN A 87 -13.39 -4.07 15.60
C GLN A 87 -14.12 -5.19 16.36
N LEU A 88 -13.48 -6.36 16.52
CA LEU A 88 -14.01 -7.47 17.31
C LEU A 88 -13.88 -7.25 18.82
N LEU A 89 -12.81 -6.60 19.28
CA LEU A 89 -12.54 -6.38 20.70
C LEU A 89 -13.26 -5.16 21.28
N GLY A 90 -13.67 -4.19 20.45
CA GLY A 90 -14.36 -2.97 20.84
C GLY A 90 -13.40 -1.93 21.37
#